data_AF-A0A2X2DFX4-F1
#
_entry.id   AF-A0A2X2DFX4-F1
#
_cell.length_a   1.000
_cell.length_b   1.000
_cell.length_c   1.000
_cell.angle_alpha   90.00
_cell.angle_beta   90.00
_cell.angle_gamma   90.00
#
_symmetry.space_group_name_H-M   'P 1'
#
loop_
_entity.id
_entity.type
_entity.pdbx_description
1 polymer ?
#
loop_
_entity_poly.entity_id
_entity_poly.type
_entity_poly.pdbx_seq_one_letter_code
_entity_poly.pdbx_strand_id
1 'polypeptide(L)'
;MFFSQHGINRRDFMKLCAALSATMGLSGKAAAQMSQAMTSPERPPVIWIGAQECTGCTESLLRATHPTLENLVLDVIALEYHEVLSSAFGYQAEENKT
;
A
#
# COMPACT_ATOMS: atom_id res chain seq x y z
N MET A 1 -11.78 1.43 -13.43
CA MET A 1 -11.69 -0.01 -13.11
C MET A 1 -10.29 -0.50 -13.45
N PHE A 2 -9.31 -0.24 -12.56
CA PHE A 2 -7.87 -0.41 -12.78
C PHE A 2 -7.47 -1.85 -13.20
N PHE A 3 -8.15 -2.85 -12.63
CA PHE A 3 -7.90 -4.27 -12.91
C PHE A 3 -8.39 -4.74 -14.29
N SER A 4 -9.37 -4.08 -14.91
CA SER A 4 -9.83 -4.44 -16.25
C SER A 4 -8.81 -4.10 -17.34
N GLN A 5 -7.97 -3.09 -17.10
CA GLN A 5 -6.84 -2.79 -18.00
C GLN A 5 -5.72 -3.84 -17.91
N HIS A 6 -5.70 -4.62 -16.84
CA HIS A 6 -4.76 -5.72 -16.62
C HIS A 6 -5.37 -7.10 -16.91
N GLY A 7 -6.51 -7.15 -17.62
CA GLY A 7 -7.15 -8.41 -18.06
C GLY A 7 -7.94 -9.16 -16.98
N ILE A 8 -8.16 -8.57 -15.80
CA ILE A 8 -8.90 -9.23 -14.72
C ILE A 8 -10.40 -8.93 -14.86
N ASN A 9 -11.20 -9.99 -14.99
CA ASN A 9 -12.66 -9.90 -15.02
C ASN A 9 -13.23 -9.68 -13.60
N ARG A 10 -14.28 -8.87 -13.49
CA ARG A 10 -15.04 -8.61 -12.25
C ARG A 10 -15.34 -9.88 -11.44
N ARG A 11 -15.72 -10.97 -12.11
CA ARG A 11 -16.09 -12.22 -11.43
C ARG A 11 -14.90 -12.82 -10.67
N ASP A 12 -13.73 -12.85 -11.29
CA ASP A 12 -12.54 -13.47 -10.69
C ASP A 12 -11.97 -12.59 -9.59
N PHE A 13 -12.04 -11.26 -9.75
CA PHE A 13 -11.76 -10.31 -8.68
C PHE A 13 -12.65 -10.52 -7.44
N MET A 14 -13.97 -10.69 -7.63
CA MET A 14 -14.89 -10.95 -6.52
C MET A 14 -14.65 -12.30 -5.86
N LYS A 15 -14.29 -13.34 -6.64
CA LYS A 15 -13.89 -14.65 -6.08
C LYS A 15 -12.63 -14.52 -5.22
N LEU A 16 -11.65 -13.73 -5.65
CA LEU A 16 -10.42 -13.46 -4.88
C LEU A 16 -10.77 -12.81 -3.54
N CYS A 17 -11.56 -11.74 -3.54
CA CYS A 17 -11.96 -11.05 -2.31
C CYS A 17 -12.72 -11.99 -1.35
N ALA A 18 -13.63 -12.82 -1.89
CA ALA A 18 -14.36 -13.80 -1.10
C ALA A 18 -13.43 -14.87 -0.51
N ALA A 19 -12.54 -15.43 -1.32
CA ALA A 19 -11.56 -16.41 -0.87
C ALA A 19 -10.64 -15.86 0.22
N LEU A 20 -10.07 -14.66 0.02
CA LEU A 20 -9.22 -14.00 1.03
C LEU A 20 -9.99 -13.80 2.34
N SER A 21 -11.19 -13.22 2.27
CA SER A 21 -12.01 -12.99 3.46
C SER A 21 -12.32 -14.28 4.23
N ALA A 22 -12.58 -15.38 3.51
CA ALA A 22 -12.82 -16.68 4.11
C ALA A 22 -11.56 -17.27 4.75
N THR A 23 -10.40 -17.19 4.08
CA THR A 23 -9.13 -17.68 4.63
C THR A 23 -8.70 -16.95 5.90
N MET A 24 -9.06 -15.66 6.01
CA MET A 24 -8.82 -14.85 7.21
C MET A 24 -9.90 -15.02 8.29
N GLY A 25 -10.91 -15.87 8.07
CA GLY A 25 -12.01 -16.09 9.02
C GLY A 25 -12.93 -14.88 9.21
N LEU A 26 -12.99 -13.98 8.23
CA LEU A 26 -13.76 -12.75 8.32
C LEU A 26 -15.25 -12.96 7.99
N SER A 27 -16.08 -12.03 8.46
CA SER A 27 -17.54 -12.08 8.25
C SER A 27 -17.93 -12.04 6.77
N GLY A 28 -19.14 -12.49 6.43
CA GLY A 28 -19.65 -12.48 5.05
C GLY A 28 -19.73 -11.09 4.39
N LYS A 29 -19.64 -10.00 5.16
CA LYS A 29 -19.58 -8.62 4.64
C LYS A 29 -18.15 -8.19 4.23
N ALA A 30 -17.12 -8.88 4.73
CA ALA A 30 -15.72 -8.49 4.53
C ALA A 30 -15.30 -8.57 3.06
N ALA A 31 -15.81 -9.54 2.29
CA ALA A 31 -15.55 -9.65 0.86
C ALA A 31 -15.98 -8.38 0.08
N ALA A 32 -17.11 -7.78 0.46
CA ALA A 32 -17.61 -6.55 -0.15
C ALA A 32 -16.81 -5.32 0.29
N GLN A 33 -16.39 -5.26 1.56
CA GLN A 33 -15.52 -4.20 2.06
C GLN A 33 -14.14 -4.25 1.42
N MET A 34 -13.57 -5.45 1.26
CA MET A 34 -12.30 -5.67 0.57
C MET A 34 -12.37 -5.25 -0.89
N SER A 35 -13.42 -5.64 -1.61
CA SER A 35 -13.57 -5.25 -3.02
C SER A 35 -13.69 -3.74 -3.16
N GLN A 36 -14.42 -3.08 -2.26
CA GLN A 36 -14.55 -1.63 -2.25
C GLN A 36 -13.21 -0.95 -1.95
N ALA A 37 -12.49 -1.39 -0.91
CA ALA A 37 -11.18 -0.86 -0.54
C ALA A 37 -10.14 -1.02 -1.67
N MET A 38 -10.05 -2.20 -2.30
CA MET A 38 -9.12 -2.45 -3.41
C MET A 38 -9.45 -1.66 -4.68
N THR A 39 -10.69 -1.17 -4.82
CA THR A 39 -11.08 -0.32 -5.95
C THR A 39 -11.10 1.17 -5.61
N SER A 40 -10.78 1.53 -4.36
CA SER A 40 -10.68 2.92 -3.95
C SER A 40 -9.58 3.61 -4.78
N PRO A 41 -9.81 4.83 -5.28
CA PRO A 41 -8.75 5.63 -5.89
C PRO A 41 -7.77 6.18 -4.85
N GLU A 42 -8.11 6.14 -3.56
CA GLU A 42 -7.26 6.60 -2.47
C GLU A 42 -6.12 5.60 -2.24
N ARG A 43 -4.89 6.12 -2.22
CA ARG A 43 -3.68 5.30 -2.02
C ARG A 43 -3.61 4.86 -0.56
N PRO A 44 -3.36 3.57 -0.27
CA PRO A 44 -3.23 3.11 1.10
C PRO A 44 -2.08 3.84 1.84
N PRO A 45 -2.34 4.40 3.03
CA PRO A 45 -1.31 5.06 3.82
C PRO A 45 -0.32 4.06 4.42
N VAL A 46 0.97 4.42 4.44
CA VAL A 46 2.07 3.61 4.97
C VAL A 46 2.97 4.46 5.86
N ILE A 47 3.26 3.93 7.05
CA ILE A 47 4.23 4.47 8.00
C ILE A 47 5.44 3.53 8.06
N TRP A 48 6.64 4.06 7.85
CA TRP A 48 7.89 3.31 7.88
C TRP A 48 8.78 3.78 9.03
N ILE A 49 9.03 2.90 9.99
CA ILE A 49 9.82 3.21 11.19
C ILE A 49 11.13 2.42 11.14
N GLY A 50 12.25 3.16 11.12
CA GLY A 50 13.57 2.63 11.40
C GLY A 50 13.74 2.34 12.90
N ALA A 51 14.53 1.34 13.24
CA ALA A 51 14.88 1.03 14.61
C ALA A 51 16.40 0.91 14.73
N GLN A 52 16.93 -0.30 14.63
CA GLN A 52 18.37 -0.55 14.54
C GLN A 52 18.70 -1.10 13.14
N GLU A 53 18.45 -0.29 12.12
CA GLU A 53 18.69 -0.63 10.73
C GLU A 53 20.02 -0.08 10.19
N CYS A 54 20.46 -0.67 9.08
CA CYS A 54 21.58 -0.16 8.28
C CYS A 54 21.11 0.60 7.03
N THR A 55 19.81 0.90 6.93
CA THR A 55 19.13 1.54 5.80
C THR A 55 19.12 0.72 4.49
N GLY A 56 19.79 -0.45 4.46
CA GLY A 56 19.82 -1.35 3.30
C GLY A 56 18.42 -1.82 2.84
N CYS A 57 17.46 -1.96 3.76
CA CYS A 57 16.08 -2.29 3.40
C CYS A 57 15.41 -1.17 2.59
N THR A 58 15.64 0.10 2.93
CA THR A 58 15.16 1.24 2.13
C THR A 58 15.89 1.30 0.79
N GLU A 59 17.21 1.12 0.79
CA GLU A 59 18.01 1.08 -0.46
C GLU A 59 17.55 0.00 -1.43
N SER A 60 17.02 -1.12 -0.92
CA SER A 60 16.45 -2.15 -1.79
C SER A 60 15.30 -1.64 -2.66
N LEU A 61 14.52 -0.65 -2.18
CA LEU A 61 13.44 -0.03 -2.94
C LEU A 61 13.94 0.75 -4.15
N LEU A 62 15.15 1.34 -4.09
CA LEU A 62 15.75 2.05 -5.22
C LEU A 62 16.09 1.11 -6.38
N ARG A 63 16.15 -0.20 -6.14
CA ARG A 63 16.42 -1.23 -7.16
C ARG A 63 15.16 -1.97 -7.62
N ALA A 64 14.00 -1.68 -7.04
CA ALA A 64 12.75 -2.30 -7.43
C ALA A 64 12.34 -1.81 -8.84
N THR A 65 11.79 -2.71 -9.66
CA THR A 65 11.33 -2.37 -11.01
C THR A 65 9.81 -2.39 -11.11
N HIS A 66 9.10 -3.19 -10.30
CA HIS A 66 7.67 -3.44 -10.41
C HIS A 66 7.01 -3.45 -9.02
N PRO A 67 6.74 -2.28 -8.40
CA PRO A 67 6.95 -0.92 -8.94
C PRO A 67 8.37 -0.38 -8.71
N THR A 68 8.75 0.68 -9.44
CA THR A 68 9.89 1.54 -9.09
C THR A 68 9.56 2.41 -7.88
N LEU A 69 10.57 2.99 -7.22
CA LEU A 69 10.36 3.81 -6.01
C LEU A 69 9.42 5.01 -6.28
N GLU A 70 9.61 5.70 -7.40
CA GLU A 70 8.78 6.83 -7.79
C GLU A 70 7.32 6.42 -8.02
N ASN A 71 7.08 5.32 -8.74
CA ASN A 71 5.72 4.81 -8.95
C ASN A 71 5.11 4.29 -7.64
N LEU A 72 5.92 3.71 -6.75
CA LEU A 72 5.47 3.25 -5.43
C LEU A 72 4.90 4.41 -4.62
N VAL A 73 5.65 5.50 -4.47
CA VAL A 73 5.25 6.64 -3.61
C VAL A 73 4.28 7.62 -4.27
N LEU A 74 4.14 7.60 -5.60
CA LEU A 74 3.23 8.48 -6.34
C LEU A 74 1.90 7.79 -6.69
N ASP A 75 1.94 6.52 -7.09
CA ASP A 75 0.76 5.84 -7.66
C ASP A 75 0.23 4.68 -6.80
N VAL A 76 1.08 4.01 -6.03
CA VAL A 76 0.69 2.77 -5.33
C VAL A 76 0.31 3.00 -3.88
N ILE A 77 1.15 3.71 -3.10
CA ILE A 77 0.94 3.98 -1.67
C ILE A 77 1.09 5.47 -1.37
N ALA A 78 0.50 5.91 -0.27
CA ALA A 78 0.82 7.18 0.34
C ALA A 78 1.84 6.94 1.47
N LEU A 79 3.11 7.24 1.20
CA LEU A 79 4.18 7.07 2.19
C LEU A 79 4.18 8.28 3.14
N GLU A 80 3.32 8.22 4.16
CA GLU A 80 3.05 9.33 5.08
C GLU A 80 4.25 9.65 6.01
N TYR A 81 5.03 8.63 6.37
CA TYR A 81 6.21 8.80 7.19
C TYR A 81 7.33 7.86 6.77
N HIS A 82 8.48 8.43 6.40
CA HIS A 82 9.73 7.69 6.18
C HIS A 82 10.94 8.63 6.36
N GLU A 83 11.71 8.45 7.42
CA GLU A 83 12.77 9.39 7.84
C GLU A 83 13.81 9.72 6.75
N VAL A 84 14.19 8.74 5.92
CA VAL A 84 15.17 8.94 4.82
C VAL A 84 14.64 9.81 3.67
N LEU A 85 13.33 9.78 3.40
CA LEU A 85 12.72 10.42 2.21
C LEU A 85 11.86 11.64 2.57
N SER A 86 11.50 11.82 3.84
CA SER A 86 10.72 12.96 4.32
C SER A 86 11.42 14.28 4.05
N SER A 87 10.67 15.25 3.52
CA SER A 87 11.14 16.63 3.36
C SER A 87 11.13 17.40 4.68
N ALA A 88 10.13 17.14 5.53
CA ALA A 88 10.07 17.64 6.90
C ALA A 88 11.10 16.92 7.78
N PHE A 89 11.63 17.63 8.78
CA PHE A 89 12.61 17.12 9.75
C PHE A 89 12.28 17.61 11.16
N GLY A 90 12.87 16.98 12.19
CA GLY A 90 12.65 17.36 13.58
C GLY A 90 11.17 17.33 13.97
N TYR A 91 10.69 18.38 14.65
CA TYR A 91 9.30 18.45 15.13
C TYR A 91 8.26 18.40 14.01
N GLN A 92 8.57 18.95 12.82
CA GLN A 92 7.64 18.91 11.69
C GLN A 92 7.46 17.48 11.17
N ALA A 93 8.53 16.67 11.20
CA ALA A 93 8.43 15.26 10.81
C ALA A 93 7.57 14.45 11.80
N GLU A 94 7.69 14.73 13.10
CA GLU A 94 6.87 14.08 14.13
C GLU A 94 5.39 14.51 14.04
N GLU A 95 5.10 15.75 13.69
CA GLU A 95 3.71 16.21 13.47
C GLU A 95 3.04 15.41 12.34
N ASN A 96 3.77 15.17 11.25
CA ASN A 96 3.29 14.40 10.10
C ASN A 96 3.12 12.88 10.37
N LYS A 97 3.63 12.37 11.50
CA LYS A 97 3.55 10.94 11.85
C LYS A 97 2.18 10.51 12.40
N THR A 98 1.26 11.46 12.60
CA THR A 98 -0.02 11.29 13.31
C THR A 98 -1.19 11.22 12.35
#